data_AF-K7E619-F1
#
_entry.id   AF-K7E619-F1
#
_cell.length_a   1.000
_cell.length_b   1.000
_cell.length_c   1.000
_cell.angle_alpha   90.00
_cell.angle_beta   90.00
_cell.angle_gamma   90.00
#
_symmetry.space_group_name_H-M   'P 1'
#
loop_
_entity.id
_entity.type
_entity.pdbx_description
1 polymer ?
#
loop_
_entity_poly.entity_id
_entity_poly.type
_entity_poly.pdbx_seq_one_letter_code
_entity_poly.pdbx_strand_id
1 'polypeptide(L)'
;MAKKGNLRRPRHREPDGNEAETDLAAMTFEELLELQNRVGTKMYRQLMAGPSAEDQPRRAAPTRAQGAAEKQRPLEMSSKTRVPFLRQVVPVRKKVARDPRFDDLSGEYNPEVFEKTYRFLNEYRAKEKELVAKRLKKSKLGEEQEKLKQLLHRMDQQEAAQHEQQRQQEQR
;
A
#
# COMPACT_ATOMS: atom_id res chain seq x y z
N MET A 1 -24.44 53.75 66.25
CA MET A 1 -23.33 53.97 65.27
C MET A 1 -22.29 52.89 65.55
N ALA A 2 -21.73 52.09 64.65
CA ALA A 2 -21.54 52.20 63.20
C ALA A 2 -21.60 50.79 62.54
N LYS A 3 -22.12 50.71 61.30
CA LYS A 3 -22.07 49.51 60.45
C LYS A 3 -20.65 49.37 59.88
N LYS A 4 -19.93 48.30 60.18
CA LYS A 4 -18.68 47.95 59.46
C LYS A 4 -19.06 47.14 58.22
N GLY A 5 -18.87 47.76 57.05
CA GLY A 5 -19.12 47.16 55.74
C GLY A 5 -18.11 46.05 55.42
N ASN A 6 -18.61 44.98 54.82
CA ASN A 6 -17.82 43.83 54.38
C ASN A 6 -17.27 44.14 52.97
N LEU A 7 -15.97 44.44 52.84
CA LEU A 7 -15.33 44.61 51.53
C LEU A 7 -15.18 43.25 50.84
N ARG A 8 -15.90 43.04 49.73
CA ARG A 8 -15.70 41.89 48.83
C ARG A 8 -14.32 42.00 48.17
N ARG A 9 -13.49 40.96 48.29
CA ARG A 9 -12.28 40.79 47.47
C ARG A 9 -12.69 40.71 45.98
N PRO A 10 -11.97 41.36 45.05
CA PRO A 10 -12.22 41.18 43.63
C PRO A 10 -11.87 39.74 43.23
N ARG A 11 -12.72 39.13 42.38
CA ARG A 11 -12.44 37.83 41.78
C ARG A 11 -11.29 38.01 40.79
N HIS A 12 -10.21 37.24 40.95
CA HIS A 12 -9.19 37.12 39.93
C HIS A 12 -9.84 36.50 38.69
N ARG A 13 -9.75 37.18 37.54
CA ARG A 13 -10.12 36.64 36.24
C ARG A 13 -8.93 35.81 35.77
N GLU A 14 -9.13 34.50 35.64
CA GLU A 14 -8.15 33.64 34.98
C GLU A 14 -8.14 34.04 33.49
N PRO A 15 -6.96 34.29 32.88
CA PRO A 15 -6.88 34.58 31.46
C PRO A 15 -7.26 33.34 30.65
N ASP A 16 -8.09 33.52 29.63
CA ASP A 16 -8.44 32.45 28.70
C ASP A 16 -7.15 31.98 27.99
N GLY A 17 -6.92 30.67 27.87
CA GLY A 17 -5.63 30.12 27.43
C GLY A 17 -5.11 30.63 26.07
N ASN A 18 -6.00 31.11 25.21
CA ASN A 18 -5.64 31.73 23.93
C ASN A 18 -5.06 33.15 24.09
N GLU A 19 -5.47 33.90 25.13
CA GLU A 19 -4.99 35.27 25.39
C GLU A 19 -3.53 35.25 25.89
N ALA A 20 -3.17 34.25 26.70
CA ALA A 20 -1.80 34.07 27.19
C ALA A 20 -0.81 33.73 26.06
N GLU A 21 -1.23 32.92 25.06
CA GLU A 21 -0.39 32.62 23.90
C GLU A 21 -0.17 33.87 23.03
N THR A 22 -1.21 34.70 22.83
CA THR A 22 -1.09 35.94 22.06
C THR A 22 -0.22 36.99 22.78
N ASP A 23 -0.32 37.09 24.10
CA ASP A 23 0.47 38.02 24.91
C ASP A 23 1.94 37.58 24.96
N LEU A 24 2.22 36.28 25.05
CA LEU A 24 3.59 35.75 25.00
C LEU A 24 4.24 35.92 23.62
N ALA A 25 3.46 35.83 22.54
CA ALA A 25 3.96 36.07 21.19
C ALA A 25 4.30 37.56 20.92
N ALA A 26 3.72 38.48 21.68
CA ALA A 26 3.96 39.92 21.58
C ALA A 26 5.17 40.41 22.40
N MET A 27 5.67 39.61 23.35
CA MET A 27 6.85 39.96 24.16
C MET A 27 8.15 39.87 23.39
N THR A 28 9.11 40.70 23.78
CA THR A 28 10.46 40.66 23.20
C THR A 28 11.20 39.41 23.65
N PHE A 29 12.21 38.99 22.87
CA PHE A 29 12.99 37.80 23.18
C PHE A 29 13.69 37.87 24.55
N GLU A 30 14.12 39.07 24.96
CA GLU A 30 14.74 39.31 26.26
C GLU A 30 13.76 39.05 27.41
N GLU A 31 12.53 39.56 27.29
CA GLU A 31 11.45 39.32 28.25
C GLU A 31 11.07 37.84 28.34
N LEU A 32 11.05 37.12 27.21
CA LEU A 32 10.79 35.67 27.19
C LEU A 32 11.91 34.88 27.90
N LEU A 33 13.17 35.29 27.75
CA LEU A 33 14.30 34.67 28.42
C LEU A 33 14.25 34.91 29.94
N GLU A 34 13.92 36.14 30.36
CA GLU A 34 13.70 36.45 31.77
C GLU A 34 12.54 35.64 32.36
N LEU A 35 11.44 35.53 31.63
CA LEU A 35 10.27 34.74 32.03
C LEU A 35 10.63 33.27 32.21
N GLN A 36 11.39 32.69 31.26
CA GLN A 36 11.87 31.31 31.35
C GLN A 36 12.76 31.10 32.59
N ASN A 37 13.62 32.07 32.92
CA ASN A 37 14.49 32.00 34.08
C ASN A 37 13.72 32.13 35.41
N ARG A 38 12.65 32.94 35.44
CA ARG A 38 11.81 33.12 36.64
C ARG A 38 10.87 31.95 36.89
N VAL A 39 10.16 31.50 35.85
CA VAL A 39 9.08 30.51 35.95
C VAL A 39 9.62 29.07 35.77
N GLY A 40 10.81 28.92 35.20
CA GLY A 40 11.48 27.65 34.98
C GLY A 40 11.09 26.97 33.67
N THR A 41 12.03 26.22 33.08
CA THR A 41 11.90 25.64 31.73
C THR A 41 10.74 24.66 31.57
N LYS A 42 10.34 23.95 32.64
CA LYS A 42 9.22 22.99 32.61
C LYS A 42 7.88 23.67 32.46
N MET A 43 7.64 24.70 33.27
CA MET A 43 6.39 25.45 33.29
C MET A 43 6.29 26.35 32.06
N TYR A 44 7.39 26.98 31.63
CA TYR A 44 7.45 27.73 30.36
C TYR A 44 7.10 26.84 29.15
N ARG A 45 7.64 25.61 29.10
CA ARG A 45 7.31 24.66 28.03
C ARG A 45 5.84 24.22 28.08
N GLN A 46 5.26 24.07 29.27
CA GLN A 46 3.85 23.72 29.43
C GLN A 46 2.93 24.84 28.96
N LEU A 47 3.28 26.11 29.25
CA LEU A 47 2.57 27.28 28.75
C LEU A 47 2.67 27.42 27.22
N MET A 48 3.85 27.12 26.65
CA MET A 48 4.08 27.15 25.19
C MET A 48 3.46 25.97 24.42
N ALA A 49 3.29 24.82 25.07
CA ALA A 49 2.82 23.59 24.42
C ALA A 49 1.31 23.35 24.60
N GLY A 50 0.62 24.20 25.36
CA GLY A 50 -0.80 24.06 25.70
C GLY A 50 -1.13 22.83 26.56
N PRO A 51 -2.32 22.77 27.18
CA PRO A 51 -2.76 21.64 28.02
C PRO A 51 -3.09 20.35 27.24
N SER A 52 -2.76 20.23 25.95
CA SER A 52 -3.16 19.08 25.11
C SER A 52 -2.16 17.91 25.10
N ALA A 53 -1.20 17.87 26.03
CA ALA A 53 -0.11 16.88 25.99
C ALA A 53 -0.06 15.89 27.16
N GLU A 54 -1.09 15.80 28.01
CA GLU A 54 -1.10 14.87 29.16
C GLU A 54 -2.02 13.64 28.99
N ASP A 55 -3.01 13.67 28.08
CA ASP A 55 -3.99 12.56 27.90
C ASP A 55 -3.86 11.79 26.57
N GLN A 56 -2.63 11.51 26.13
CA GLN A 56 -2.43 10.41 25.19
C GLN A 56 -1.57 9.34 25.86
N PRO A 57 -2.05 8.08 25.95
CA PRO A 57 -1.21 6.99 26.41
C PRO A 57 -0.01 6.93 25.48
N ARG A 58 1.16 7.33 26.00
CA ARG A 58 2.44 7.14 25.35
C ARG A 58 2.59 5.64 25.15
N ARG A 59 2.13 5.12 24.01
CA ARG A 59 2.66 3.89 23.45
C ARG A 59 4.16 4.09 23.51
N ALA A 60 4.84 3.28 24.31
CA ALA A 60 6.28 3.33 24.49
C ALA A 60 6.95 2.98 23.14
N ALA A 61 6.94 3.95 22.21
CA ALA A 61 7.87 4.00 21.13
C ALA A 61 9.21 4.40 21.78
N PRO A 62 10.29 3.64 21.55
CA PRO A 62 11.59 4.07 22.01
C PRO A 62 11.86 5.46 21.42
N THR A 63 12.22 6.39 22.30
CA THR A 63 12.57 7.78 22.01
C THR A 63 13.45 7.86 20.76
N ARG A 64 12.87 8.28 19.63
CA ARG A 64 13.63 8.75 18.47
C ARG A 64 14.19 10.12 18.82
N ALA A 65 15.29 10.12 19.57
CA ALA A 65 15.98 11.33 19.97
C ALA A 65 17.42 11.32 19.45
N GLN A 66 17.61 11.09 18.13
CA GLN A 66 18.85 11.46 17.44
C GLN A 66 18.49 11.87 16.01
N GLY A 67 18.99 13.03 15.57
CA GLY A 67 18.68 13.65 14.28
C GLY A 67 19.05 12.79 13.07
N ALA A 68 18.67 13.26 11.88
CA ALA A 68 18.82 12.57 10.60
C ALA A 68 20.27 12.27 10.14
N ALA A 69 21.28 12.48 11.00
CA ALA A 69 22.67 12.64 10.60
C ALA A 69 23.46 11.35 10.37
N GLU A 70 23.05 10.16 10.82
CA GLU A 70 23.82 8.93 10.58
C GLU A 70 22.90 7.72 10.32
N LYS A 71 22.28 7.69 9.13
CA LYS A 71 21.39 6.57 8.73
C LYS A 71 22.11 5.25 8.46
N GLN A 72 23.45 5.24 8.48
CA GLN A 72 24.29 4.06 8.15
C GLN A 72 25.23 3.64 9.29
N ARG A 73 25.13 4.23 10.48
CA ARG A 73 25.98 3.87 11.62
C ARG A 73 25.19 3.06 12.64
N PRO A 74 25.77 1.99 13.24
CA PRO A 74 25.15 1.31 14.36
C PRO A 74 24.95 2.26 15.55
N LEU A 75 23.76 2.23 16.14
CA LEU A 75 23.44 3.00 17.35
C LEU A 75 23.99 2.29 18.58
N GLU A 76 24.70 3.04 19.42
CA GLU A 76 25.18 2.56 20.71
C GLU A 76 24.00 2.42 21.69
N MET A 77 23.87 1.25 22.32
CA MET A 77 22.80 0.92 23.28
C MET A 77 23.43 0.39 24.58
N SER A 78 22.84 0.75 25.74
CA SER A 78 23.34 0.31 27.04
C SER A 78 23.12 -1.19 27.27
N SER A 79 24.17 -1.89 27.73
CA SER A 79 24.14 -3.32 28.10
C SER A 79 23.21 -3.65 29.26
N LYS A 80 22.78 -2.64 30.03
CA LYS A 80 21.83 -2.79 31.15
C LYS A 80 20.37 -2.85 30.71
N THR A 81 20.10 -2.54 29.44
CA THR A 81 18.74 -2.55 28.89
C THR A 81 18.30 -3.99 28.63
N ARG A 82 17.25 -4.44 29.31
CA ARG A 82 16.70 -5.80 29.10
C ARG A 82 16.07 -5.90 27.72
N VAL A 83 16.39 -6.97 27.00
CA VAL A 83 15.80 -7.29 25.70
C VAL A 83 14.32 -7.66 25.90
N PRO A 84 13.37 -7.16 25.09
CA PRO A 84 11.98 -7.56 25.19
C PRO A 84 11.82 -9.05 24.88
N PHE A 85 10.93 -9.72 25.62
CA PHE A 85 10.65 -11.15 25.43
C PHE A 85 10.08 -11.45 24.04
N LEU A 86 9.18 -10.60 23.55
CA LEU A 86 8.61 -10.71 22.20
C LEU A 86 9.33 -9.77 21.23
N ARG A 87 9.88 -10.34 20.15
CA ARG A 87 10.50 -9.56 19.07
C ARG A 87 9.42 -8.95 18.17
N GLN A 88 9.63 -7.70 17.74
CA GLN A 88 8.82 -7.09 16.70
C GLN A 88 9.12 -7.76 15.35
N VAL A 89 8.15 -8.50 14.81
CA VAL A 89 8.28 -9.12 13.48
C VAL A 89 8.06 -8.04 12.42
N VAL A 90 9.12 -7.67 11.70
CA VAL A 90 8.99 -6.84 10.50
C VAL A 90 8.54 -7.76 9.36
N PRO A 91 7.41 -7.48 8.68
CA PRO A 91 6.99 -8.27 7.54
C PRO A 91 8.03 -8.11 6.42
N VAL A 92 8.78 -9.17 6.15
CA VAL A 92 9.73 -9.22 5.04
C VAL A 92 8.99 -9.67 3.78
N ARG A 93 9.15 -8.94 2.68
CA ARG A 93 8.66 -9.36 1.36
C ARG A 93 9.39 -10.65 0.98
N LYS A 94 8.68 -11.78 0.98
CA LYS A 94 9.21 -13.07 0.56
C LYS A 94 9.41 -13.04 -0.96
N LYS A 95 10.61 -13.43 -1.42
CA LYS A 95 10.85 -13.65 -2.85
C LYS A 95 10.15 -14.94 -3.25
N VAL A 96 9.09 -14.83 -4.03
CA VAL A 96 8.39 -15.97 -4.61
C VAL A 96 9.00 -16.23 -5.98
N ALA A 97 9.45 -17.47 -6.24
CA ALA A 97 9.84 -17.86 -7.58
C ALA A 97 8.58 -17.85 -8.45
N ARG A 98 8.57 -17.04 -9.51
CA ARG A 98 7.43 -16.91 -10.41
C ARG A 98 7.82 -17.34 -11.81
N ASP A 99 6.86 -17.97 -12.49
CA ASP A 99 6.99 -18.26 -13.91
C ASP A 99 6.61 -16.98 -14.67
N PRO A 100 7.56 -16.31 -15.33
CA PRO A 100 7.31 -15.06 -16.05
C PRO A 100 6.41 -15.25 -17.30
N ARG A 101 5.91 -16.45 -17.57
CA ARG A 101 4.86 -16.69 -18.56
C ARG A 101 3.47 -16.59 -17.96
N PHE A 102 3.35 -16.82 -16.65
CA PHE A 102 2.08 -16.92 -15.93
C PHE A 102 1.99 -15.94 -14.76
N ASP A 103 2.97 -15.05 -14.58
CA ASP A 103 2.91 -13.98 -13.58
C ASP A 103 2.06 -12.82 -14.13
N ASP A 104 1.27 -12.19 -13.27
CA ASP A 104 0.39 -11.08 -13.66
C ASP A 104 1.17 -9.88 -14.24
N LEU A 105 2.47 -9.80 -13.95
CA LEU A 105 3.38 -8.77 -14.46
C LEU A 105 3.89 -9.03 -15.89
N SER A 106 3.54 -10.17 -16.50
CA SER A 106 4.09 -10.61 -17.80
C SER A 106 3.44 -9.92 -19.01
N GLY A 107 2.44 -9.05 -18.76
CA GLY A 107 1.71 -8.31 -19.78
C GLY A 107 0.35 -8.93 -20.12
N GLU A 108 -0.44 -8.20 -20.91
CA GLU A 108 -1.78 -8.61 -21.31
C GLU A 108 -1.78 -9.28 -22.69
N TYR A 109 -2.75 -10.17 -22.90
CA TYR A 109 -2.96 -10.81 -24.20
C TYR A 109 -3.49 -9.80 -25.23
N ASN A 110 -2.72 -9.56 -26.30
CA ASN A 110 -3.15 -8.76 -27.43
C ASN A 110 -3.47 -9.68 -28.64
N PRO A 111 -4.75 -9.77 -29.07
CA PRO A 111 -5.17 -10.66 -30.15
C PRO A 111 -4.50 -10.30 -31.48
N GLU A 112 -4.32 -9.02 -31.80
CA GLU A 112 -3.74 -8.61 -33.09
C GLU A 112 -2.27 -9.03 -33.23
N VAL A 113 -1.50 -8.89 -32.15
CA VAL A 113 -0.08 -9.29 -32.14
C VAL A 113 0.01 -10.81 -32.21
N PHE A 114 -0.86 -11.52 -31.50
CA PHE A 114 -0.90 -12.97 -31.53
C PHE A 114 -1.20 -13.51 -32.93
N GLU A 115 -2.23 -12.98 -33.59
CA GLU A 115 -2.61 -13.40 -34.94
C GLU A 115 -1.50 -13.13 -35.98
N LYS A 116 -0.79 -12.00 -35.86
CA LYS A 116 0.34 -11.67 -36.74
C LYS A 116 1.55 -12.57 -36.48
N THR A 117 1.94 -12.76 -35.23
CA THR A 117 3.15 -13.52 -34.85
C THR A 117 2.98 -15.02 -35.04
N TYR A 118 1.78 -15.54 -34.82
CA TYR A 118 1.47 -16.97 -34.92
C TYR A 118 0.59 -17.34 -36.12
N ARG A 119 0.57 -16.51 -37.16
CA ARG A 119 -0.21 -16.73 -38.40
C ARG A 119 0.01 -18.13 -39.00
N PHE A 120 1.24 -18.63 -38.91
CA PHE A 120 1.62 -19.94 -39.45
C PHE A 120 0.78 -21.08 -38.86
N LEU A 121 0.30 -20.97 -37.62
CA LEU A 121 -0.52 -22.01 -36.98
C LEU A 121 -1.77 -22.35 -37.78
N ASN A 122 -2.32 -21.38 -38.54
CA ASN A 122 -3.47 -21.63 -39.41
C ASN A 122 -3.13 -22.62 -40.52
N GLU A 123 -1.93 -22.54 -41.09
CA GLU A 123 -1.46 -23.49 -42.11
C GLU A 123 -1.26 -24.89 -41.53
N TYR A 124 -0.72 -24.99 -40.31
CA TYR A 124 -0.56 -26.29 -39.64
C TYR A 124 -1.91 -26.92 -39.31
N ARG A 125 -2.86 -26.15 -38.76
CA ARG A 125 -4.23 -26.62 -38.46
C ARG A 125 -4.94 -27.12 -39.72
N ALA A 126 -4.82 -26.40 -40.84
CA ALA A 126 -5.39 -26.81 -42.12
C ALA A 126 -4.79 -28.15 -42.60
N LYS A 127 -3.45 -28.29 -42.55
CA LYS A 127 -2.76 -29.54 -42.89
C LYS A 127 -3.19 -30.70 -41.98
N GLU A 128 -3.29 -30.49 -40.68
CA GLU A 128 -3.74 -31.51 -39.72
C GLU A 128 -5.18 -31.95 -40.00
N LYS A 129 -6.07 -30.99 -40.29
CA LYS A 129 -7.47 -31.25 -40.65
C LYS A 129 -7.56 -32.12 -41.90
N GLU A 130 -6.77 -31.81 -42.93
CA GLU A 130 -6.68 -32.65 -44.13
C GLU A 130 -6.17 -34.06 -43.82
N LEU A 131 -5.17 -34.20 -42.95
CA LEU A 131 -4.64 -35.51 -42.56
C LEU A 131 -5.71 -36.34 -41.83
N VAL A 132 -6.47 -35.74 -40.93
CA VAL A 132 -7.60 -36.39 -40.24
C VAL A 132 -8.67 -36.81 -41.25
N ALA A 133 -9.05 -35.94 -42.19
CA ALA A 133 -10.02 -36.26 -43.23
C ALA A 133 -9.54 -37.40 -44.15
N LYS A 134 -8.26 -37.40 -44.54
CA LYS A 134 -7.63 -38.47 -45.34
C LYS A 134 -7.64 -39.80 -44.59
N ARG A 135 -7.34 -39.80 -43.28
CA ARG A 135 -7.41 -41.00 -42.42
C ARG A 135 -8.83 -41.52 -42.31
N LEU A 136 -9.80 -40.62 -42.11
CA LEU A 136 -11.22 -40.97 -41.99
C LEU A 136 -11.78 -41.65 -43.25
N LYS A 137 -11.33 -41.23 -44.43
CA LYS A 137 -11.70 -41.86 -45.71
C LYS A 137 -11.11 -43.26 -45.88
N LYS A 138 -9.96 -43.54 -45.26
CA LYS A 138 -9.25 -44.82 -45.36
C LYS A 138 -9.62 -45.81 -44.24
N SER A 139 -10.08 -45.31 -43.10
CA SER A 139 -10.45 -46.14 -41.94
C SER A 139 -11.69 -46.97 -42.23
N LYS A 140 -11.69 -48.21 -41.75
CA LYS A 140 -12.85 -49.11 -41.79
C LYS A 140 -13.86 -48.71 -40.69
N LEU A 141 -15.10 -49.13 -40.85
CA LEU A 141 -16.16 -48.93 -39.86
C LEU A 141 -15.75 -49.52 -38.50
N GLY A 142 -15.78 -48.69 -37.46
CA GLY A 142 -15.40 -49.04 -36.09
C GLY A 142 -15.20 -47.81 -35.21
N GLU A 143 -14.80 -48.04 -33.96
CA GLU A 143 -14.61 -46.98 -32.96
C GLU A 143 -13.59 -45.92 -33.40
N GLU A 144 -12.54 -46.31 -34.12
CA GLU A 144 -11.52 -45.39 -34.62
C GLU A 144 -12.10 -44.40 -35.63
N GLN A 145 -13.02 -44.85 -36.47
CA GLN A 145 -13.68 -43.98 -37.44
C GLN A 145 -14.57 -42.94 -36.74
N GLU A 146 -15.28 -43.35 -35.69
CA GLU A 146 -16.10 -42.44 -34.89
C GLU A 146 -15.25 -41.40 -34.15
N LYS A 147 -14.12 -41.81 -33.57
CA LYS A 147 -13.14 -40.90 -32.96
C LYS A 147 -12.61 -39.88 -33.97
N LEU A 148 -12.28 -40.32 -35.19
CA LEU A 148 -11.84 -39.43 -36.28
C LEU A 148 -12.94 -38.46 -36.74
N LYS A 149 -14.20 -38.92 -36.83
CA LYS A 149 -15.35 -38.05 -37.15
C LYS A 149 -15.56 -36.98 -36.07
N GLN A 150 -15.53 -37.38 -34.80
CA GLN A 150 -15.68 -36.45 -33.68
C GLN A 150 -14.53 -35.43 -33.64
N LEU A 151 -13.30 -35.88 -33.91
CA LEU A 151 -12.15 -34.99 -33.98
C LEU A 151 -12.31 -33.96 -35.11
N LEU A 152 -12.67 -34.41 -36.31
CA LEU A 152 -12.88 -33.52 -37.46
C LEU A 152 -13.97 -32.48 -37.16
N HIS A 153 -15.08 -32.92 -36.57
CA HIS A 153 -16.16 -32.03 -36.16
C HIS A 153 -15.73 -30.97 -35.14
N ARG A 154 -14.91 -31.34 -34.15
CA ARG A 154 -14.35 -30.38 -33.19
C ARG A 154 -13.42 -29.37 -33.88
N MET A 155 -12.61 -29.81 -34.83
CA MET A 155 -11.74 -28.91 -35.61
C MET A 155 -12.58 -27.91 -36.44
N ASP A 156 -13.66 -28.38 -37.07
CA ASP A 156 -14.60 -27.51 -37.82
C ASP A 156 -15.26 -26.45 -36.92
N GLN A 157 -15.72 -26.86 -35.72
CA GLN A 157 -16.32 -25.96 -34.76
C GLN A 157 -15.32 -24.90 -34.25
N GLN A 158 -14.09 -25.30 -33.97
CA GLN A 158 -13.04 -24.39 -33.53
C GLN A 158 -12.70 -23.35 -34.61
N GLU A 159 -12.61 -23.77 -35.87
CA GLU A 159 -12.36 -22.88 -37.00
C GLU A 159 -13.51 -21.89 -37.20
N ALA A 160 -14.76 -22.35 -37.13
CA ALA A 160 -15.94 -21.50 -37.23
C ALA A 160 -15.98 -20.46 -36.10
N ALA A 161 -15.69 -20.87 -34.85
CA ALA A 161 -15.64 -19.98 -33.71
C ALA A 161 -14.52 -18.93 -33.83
N GLN A 162 -13.34 -19.31 -34.32
CA GLN A 162 -12.25 -18.37 -34.57
C GLN A 162 -12.62 -17.34 -35.63
N HIS A 163 -13.22 -17.78 -36.74
CA HIS A 163 -13.65 -16.86 -37.80
C HIS A 163 -14.77 -15.93 -37.32
N GLU A 164 -15.65 -16.38 -36.43
CA GLU A 164 -16.66 -15.53 -35.81
C GLU A 164 -16.04 -14.46 -34.91
N GLN A 165 -15.07 -14.85 -34.07
CA GLN A 165 -14.33 -13.90 -33.23
C GLN A 165 -13.59 -12.85 -34.06
N GLN A 166 -12.98 -13.25 -35.18
CA GLN A 166 -12.31 -12.32 -36.09
C GLN A 166 -13.29 -11.32 -36.69
N ARG A 167 -14.44 -11.77 -37.20
CA ARG A 167 -15.48 -10.86 -37.71
C ARG A 167 -15.98 -9.88 -36.65
N GLN A 168 -16.10 -10.33 -35.40
CA GLN A 168 -16.52 -9.46 -34.29
C GLN A 168 -15.44 -8.42 -33.94
N GLN A 169 -14.16 -8.76 -34.09
CA GLN A 169 -13.04 -7.84 -33.89
C GLN A 169 -12.94 -6.82 -35.02
N GLU A 170 -13.13 -7.23 -36.28
CA GLU A 170 -13.14 -6.32 -37.44
C GLU A 170 -14.30 -5.29 -37.39
N GLN A 171 -15.38 -5.61 -36.70
CA GLN A 171 -16.53 -4.72 -36.52
C GLN A 171 -16.40 -3.75 -35.33
N ARG A 172 -15.41 -3.94 -34.46
CA ARG A 172 -15.14 -3.06 -33.31
C ARG A 172 -14.25 -1.90 -33.70
#